data_AF-A0ABD5PXR3-F1
#
_entry.id   AF-A0ABD5PXR3-F1
#
_cell.length_a   1.000
_cell.length_b   1.000
_cell.length_c   1.000
_cell.angle_alpha   90.00
_cell.angle_beta   90.00
_cell.angle_gamma   90.00
#
_symmetry.space_group_name_H-M   'P 1'
#
loop_
_entity.id
_entity.type
_entity.pdbx_description
1 polymer ?
#
loop_
_entity_poly.entity_id
_entity_poly.type
_entity_poly.pdbx_seq_one_letter_code
_entity_poly.pdbx_strand_id
1 'polypeptide(L)' 'MSRISARDALEYATRDEFLKLYGVLVVGWVLTLVGQSVATGMTPFGFLLGTLVVIAGLVATLAAAVATLHKILAER' A
#
# COMPACT_ATOMS: atom_id res chain seq x y z
N MET A 1 -21.93 16.26 -17.45
CA MET A 1 -20.64 15.66 -17.06
C MET A 1 -19.52 16.57 -17.57
N SER A 2 -19.01 17.45 -16.71
CA SER A 2 -17.83 18.26 -17.02
C SER A 2 -16.65 17.32 -17.23
N ARG A 3 -15.94 17.45 -18.36
CA ARG A 3 -14.70 16.71 -18.59
C ARG A 3 -13.69 17.22 -17.57
N ILE A 4 -13.48 16.49 -16.49
CA ILE A 4 -12.36 16.75 -15.59
C ILE A 4 -11.10 16.66 -16.45
N SER A 5 -10.32 17.75 -16.46
CA SER A 5 -9.06 17.78 -17.20
C SER A 5 -8.15 16.71 -16.62
N ALA A 6 -7.46 15.94 -17.47
CA ALA A 6 -6.47 14.95 -17.01
C ALA A 6 -5.43 15.57 -16.06
N ARG A 7 -5.15 16.88 -16.22
CA ARG A 7 -4.31 17.66 -15.31
C ARG A 7 -4.90 17.75 -13.90
N ASP A 8 -6.18 18.05 -13.78
CA ASP A 8 -6.82 18.24 -12.47
C ASP A 8 -6.93 16.90 -11.73
N ALA A 9 -7.12 15.80 -12.46
CA ALA A 9 -7.09 14.45 -11.89
C ALA A 9 -5.69 14.04 -11.40
N LEU A 10 -4.65 14.39 -12.17
CA LEU A 10 -3.26 14.20 -11.77
C LEU A 10 -2.92 15.07 -10.55
N GLU A 11 -3.30 16.34 -10.54
CA GLU A 11 -3.04 17.25 -9.43
C GLU A 11 -3.74 16.81 -8.14
N TYR A 12 -4.97 16.31 -8.25
CA TYR A 12 -5.69 15.69 -7.14
C TYR A 12 -4.98 14.44 -6.61
N ALA A 13 -4.53 13.55 -7.51
CA ALA A 13 -3.77 12.35 -7.14
C ALA A 13 -2.38 12.67 -6.56
N THR A 14 -1.77 13.79 -6.94
CA THR A 14 -0.43 14.23 -6.51
C THR A 14 -0.48 15.08 -5.23
N ARG A 15 -1.66 15.34 -4.68
CA ARG A 15 -1.80 16.03 -3.39
C ARG A 15 -1.01 15.27 -2.33
N ASP A 16 -0.23 15.98 -1.51
CA ASP A 16 0.73 15.42 -0.52
C ASP A 16 0.15 14.27 0.32
N GLU A 17 -1.13 14.37 0.58
CA GLU A 17 -1.89 13.50 1.44
C GLU A 17 -2.33 12.20 0.73
N PHE A 18 -2.52 12.20 -0.60
CA PHE A 18 -2.60 10.97 -1.42
C PHE A 18 -1.23 10.34 -1.63
N LEU A 19 -0.18 11.17 -1.75
CA LEU A 19 1.19 10.70 -1.90
C LEU A 19 1.63 9.82 -0.71
N LYS A 20 1.25 10.23 0.52
CA LYS A 20 1.46 9.44 1.74
C LYS A 20 0.75 8.08 1.68
N LEU A 21 -0.49 8.05 1.20
CA LEU A 21 -1.26 6.81 1.06
C LEU A 21 -0.64 5.85 0.04
N TYR A 22 -0.20 6.37 -1.12
CA TYR A 22 0.55 5.60 -2.09
C TYR A 22 1.89 5.12 -1.53
N GLY A 23 2.57 5.94 -0.73
CA GLY A 23 3.80 5.55 -0.04
C GLY A 23 3.59 4.34 0.88
N VAL A 24 2.56 4.35 1.72
CA VAL A 24 2.23 3.22 2.61
C VAL A 24 1.86 1.97 1.81
N LEU A 25 1.12 2.14 0.71
CA LEU A 25 0.77 1.03 -0.19
C LEU A 25 2.01 0.35 -0.78
N VAL A 26 2.96 1.15 -1.31
CA VAL A 26 4.21 0.64 -1.88
C VAL A 26 5.06 -0.04 -0.81
N VAL A 27 5.17 0.56 0.39
CA VAL A 27 5.92 -0.04 1.51
C VAL A 27 5.31 -1.37 1.95
N GLY A 28 3.98 -1.45 2.10
CA GLY A 28 3.29 -2.69 2.44
C GLY A 28 3.52 -3.79 1.40
N TRP A 29 3.50 -3.43 0.13
CA TRP A 29 3.79 -4.36 -0.97
C TRP A 29 5.24 -4.86 -0.95
N VAL A 30 6.21 -3.96 -0.76
CA VAL A 30 7.63 -4.33 -0.64
C VAL A 30 7.87 -5.24 0.56
N LEU A 31 7.28 -4.93 1.72
CA LEU A 31 7.34 -5.79 2.91
C LEU A 31 6.82 -7.19 2.61
N THR A 32 5.75 -7.31 1.83
CA THR A 32 5.19 -8.59 1.43
C THR A 32 6.20 -9.41 0.60
N LEU A 33 6.82 -8.79 -0.39
CA LEU A 33 7.82 -9.47 -1.25
C LEU A 33 9.09 -9.86 -0.48
N VAL A 34 9.58 -8.98 0.40
CA VAL A 34 10.75 -9.25 1.24
C VAL A 34 10.43 -10.38 2.22
N GLY A 35 9.27 -10.34 2.88
CA GLY A 35 8.84 -11.38 3.80
C GLY A 35 8.73 -12.75 3.12
N GLN A 36 8.18 -12.81 1.90
CA GLN A 36 8.11 -14.04 1.11
C GLN A 36 9.52 -14.57 0.79
N SER A 37 10.42 -13.69 0.37
CA SER A 37 11.81 -14.05 0.05
C SER A 37 12.57 -14.60 1.26
N VAL A 38 12.30 -14.08 2.45
CA VAL A 38 12.88 -14.60 3.70
C VAL A 38 12.24 -15.94 4.10
N ALA A 39 10.93 -16.08 3.90
CA ALA A 39 10.21 -17.30 4.25
C ALA A 39 10.62 -18.52 3.40
N THR A 40 11.02 -18.29 2.14
CA THR A 40 11.46 -19.37 1.22
C THR A 40 12.88 -19.87 1.48
N GLY A 41 13.65 -19.20 2.35
CA GLY A 41 15.04 -19.55 2.67
C GLY A 41 15.28 -20.85 3.45
N MET A 42 14.29 -21.74 3.55
CA MET A 42 14.35 -23.10 4.14
C MET A 42 14.86 -23.21 5.60
N THR A 43 14.92 -22.12 6.36
CA THR A 43 15.20 -22.16 7.80
C THR A 43 13.89 -22.00 8.60
N PRO A 44 13.69 -22.74 9.71
CA PRO A 44 12.48 -22.60 10.53
C PRO A 44 12.28 -21.18 11.07
N PHE A 45 13.39 -20.52 11.44
CA PHE A 45 13.37 -19.13 11.90
C PHE A 45 13.05 -18.14 10.77
N GLY A 46 13.65 -18.33 9.58
CA GLY A 46 13.36 -17.52 8.40
C GLY A 46 11.90 -17.66 7.95
N PHE A 47 11.33 -18.86 8.03
CA PHE A 47 9.92 -19.09 7.75
C PHE A 47 9.00 -18.30 8.70
N LEU A 48 9.25 -18.37 10.01
CA LEU A 48 8.46 -17.63 11.01
C LEU A 48 8.58 -16.12 10.81
N LEU A 49 9.81 -15.60 10.74
CA LEU A 49 10.07 -14.17 10.58
C LEU A 49 9.49 -13.65 9.25
N GLY A 50 9.76 -14.35 8.15
CA GLY A 50 9.25 -13.99 6.83
C GLY A 50 7.73 -13.97 6.79
N THR A 51 7.06 -14.96 7.40
CA THR A 51 5.59 -14.99 7.49
C THR A 51 5.03 -13.80 8.27
N LEU A 52 5.64 -13.42 9.40
CA LEU A 52 5.22 -12.25 10.16
C LEU A 52 5.37 -10.95 9.35
N VAL A 53 6.48 -10.83 8.61
CA VAL A 53 6.73 -9.68 7.74
C VAL A 53 5.72 -9.62 6.58
N VAL A 54 5.37 -10.77 5.99
CA VAL A 54 4.30 -10.87 4.97
C VAL A 54 2.97 -10.39 5.52
N ILE A 55 2.57 -10.86 6.70
CA ILE A 55 1.32 -10.46 7.34
C ILE A 55 1.31 -8.95 7.61
N ALA A 56 2.40 -8.40 8.13
CA ALA A 56 2.52 -6.96 8.36
C ALA A 56 2.40 -6.15 7.05
N GLY A 57 3.06 -6.60 5.97
CA GLY A 57 2.97 -6.00 4.65
C GLY A 57 1.55 -6.02 4.06
N LEU A 58 0.85 -7.16 4.19
CA LEU A 58 -0.54 -7.30 3.78
C LEU A 58 -1.46 -6.36 4.54
N VAL A 59 -1.33 -6.29 5.87
CA VAL A 59 -2.15 -5.39 6.71
C VAL A 59 -1.89 -3.93 6.34
N ALA A 60 -0.64 -3.52 6.14
CA ALA A 60 -0.30 -2.17 5.72
C ALA A 60 -0.91 -1.83 4.34
N THR A 61 -0.84 -2.76 3.39
CA THR A 61 -1.40 -2.60 2.05
C THR A 61 -2.93 -2.44 2.11
N LEU A 62 -3.62 -3.28 2.89
CA LEU A 62 -5.07 -3.20 3.07
C LEU A 62 -5.49 -1.90 3.78
N ALA A 63 -4.77 -1.50 4.82
CA ALA A 63 -5.02 -0.25 5.52
C ALA A 63 -4.87 0.97 4.59
N ALA A 64 -3.82 0.99 3.76
CA ALA A 64 -3.61 2.03 2.76
C ALA A 64 -4.74 2.06 1.72
N ALA A 65 -5.18 0.89 1.24
CA ALA A 65 -6.28 0.79 0.29
C ALA A 65 -7.60 1.32 0.88
N VAL A 66 -7.93 0.92 2.11
CA VAL A 66 -9.14 1.39 2.83
C VAL A 66 -9.06 2.90 3.07
N ALA A 67 -7.92 3.42 3.53
CA ALA A 67 -7.75 4.85 3.76
C ALA A 67 -7.86 5.67 2.46
N THR A 68 -7.32 5.16 1.35
CA THR A 68 -7.46 5.75 0.02
C THR A 68 -8.92 5.78 -0.42
N LEU A 69 -9.63 4.66 -0.28
CA LEU A 69 -11.05 4.58 -0.65
C LEU A 69 -11.92 5.50 0.22
N HIS A 70 -11.66 5.51 1.53
CA HIS A 70 -12.36 6.39 2.47
C HIS A 70 -12.17 7.86 2.10
N LYS A 71 -10.94 8.26 1.76
CA LYS A 71 -10.64 9.62 1.34
C LYS A 71 -11.39 10.01 0.07
N ILE A 72 -11.38 9.15 -0.95
CA ILE A 72 -12.10 9.37 -2.21
C ILE A 72 -13.62 9.51 -1.96
N LEU A 73 -14.17 8.74 -1.03
CA LEU A 73 -15.60 8.81 -0.69
C LEU A 73 -15.96 10.03 0.15
N ALA A 74 -15.08 10.45 1.07
CA ALA A 74 -15.29 11.57 1.98
C ALA A 74 -15.09 12.94 1.30
N GLU A 75 -14.26 13.01 0.26
CA GLU A 75 -14.03 14.23 -0.55
C GLU A 75 -15.02 14.38 -1.72
N ARG A 76 -16.11 13.59 -1.74
CA ARG A 76 -17.27 13.83 -2.62
C ARG A 76 -18.09 15.03 -2.14
#